data_AF-A0A679HT98-F1
#
_entry.id   AF-A0A679HT98-F1
#
_cell.length_a   1.000
_cell.length_b   1.000
_cell.length_c   1.000
_cell.angle_alpha   90.00
_cell.angle_beta   90.00
_cell.angle_gamma   90.00
#
_symmetry.space_group_name_H-M   'P 1'
#
loop_
_entity.id
_entity.type
_entity.pdbx_description
1 polymer ?
#
loop_
_entity_poly.entity_id
_entity_poly.type
_entity_poly.pdbx_seq_one_letter_code
_entity_poly.pdbx_strand_id
1 'polypeptide(L)'
;MPNAVRYGTPEQLLASERPDVVHICTPPASHASLAKIALNAGCHIYVEKPFAERVNDADQILELAKVKKRLVCAGHQLLFEPPTIELSRYLPSIGNVAHVESYFSFRTVRHAPGGRTVLRADHQLLDILPHPVYLLLHVLELAGEGSVEVVSLSVSESGTVHAVVRRGKVTGNLVVTLEGRPVESYLRVVGKNGSLFADYVRSTTQRAIGPGSSGLDKLLAPYRQSWQLISGTTIAMGRRFLKRQRSYPGLAELFSSFYEAIRTNAPSPLSSESLLETVRICERVSEALKQGEARALALAAPKSVDSRGILVTGGTGFLGKEIVKALVSRGRSVRIVARREPSPWDRIGGVEYVIADISAGVEANLFKGIETVIHAAAETAGGWPEHQRNSIDATANVIRGAAAAGIKHFIHVSSLAVLAQPQKGPIGDHHPLEANSKGSGPYVWGKLESERHAVELGRELGISVKVVRPGALISYDNFEPPGRLGKRLGNFFIAVGSSDDKLGVVDVGFAGQFFAWMTETWESVPSPLNLLDPVSPTKRELLDYLRKVNPDLTVLWLPNLILVPLSWLMTFAQKMLRPGRPAINVAKVFSVSSYDASAIKKLASQIRTDV
;
A
#
# COMPACT_ATOMS: atom_id res chain seq x y z
N MET A 1 -16.93 22.45 15.82
CA MET A 1 -17.89 23.54 15.57
C MET A 1 -18.63 23.83 16.87
N PRO A 2 -18.37 24.96 17.54
CA PRO A 2 -18.90 25.24 18.88
C PRO A 2 -20.43 25.36 18.95
N ASN A 3 -21.08 25.76 17.84
CA ASN A 3 -22.53 26.00 17.77
C ASN A 3 -23.30 24.89 17.01
N ALA A 4 -22.66 23.75 16.71
CA ALA A 4 -23.34 22.67 16.01
C ALA A 4 -24.21 21.87 16.98
N VAL A 5 -25.53 21.90 16.74
CA VAL A 5 -26.49 21.04 17.44
C VAL A 5 -26.31 19.60 16.96
N ARG A 6 -26.39 18.64 17.89
CA ARG A 6 -26.22 17.21 17.60
C ARG A 6 -27.53 16.48 17.85
N TYR A 7 -27.83 15.54 16.97
CA TYR A 7 -29.04 14.73 17.01
C TYR A 7 -28.68 13.25 17.03
N GLY A 8 -29.52 12.44 17.66
CA GLY A 8 -29.33 10.99 17.73
C GLY A 8 -29.70 10.28 16.43
N THR A 9 -30.63 10.82 15.66
CA THR A 9 -31.06 10.28 14.36
C THR A 9 -31.26 11.38 13.30
N PRO A 10 -31.19 11.03 12.01
CA PRO A 10 -31.51 11.95 10.92
C PRO A 10 -32.93 12.52 10.98
N GLU A 11 -33.92 11.72 11.36
CA GLU A 11 -35.32 12.13 11.45
C GLU A 11 -35.52 13.21 12.52
N GLN A 12 -34.87 13.05 13.68
CA GLN A 12 -34.89 14.06 14.74
C GLN A 12 -34.30 15.39 14.26
N LEU A 13 -33.17 15.34 13.55
CA LEU A 13 -32.55 16.52 12.93
C LEU A 13 -33.52 17.18 11.95
N LEU A 14 -34.09 16.42 11.02
CA LEU A 14 -34.94 16.96 9.96
C LEU A 14 -36.25 17.54 10.49
N ALA A 15 -36.84 16.92 11.50
CA ALA A 15 -38.05 17.43 12.15
C ALA A 15 -37.81 18.73 12.92
N SER A 16 -36.64 18.84 13.58
CA SER A 16 -36.30 19.97 14.46
C SER A 16 -35.75 21.16 13.69
N GLU A 17 -34.78 20.94 12.80
CA GLU A 17 -34.04 22.01 12.11
C GLU A 17 -34.65 22.40 10.76
N ARG A 18 -35.36 21.46 10.10
CA ARG A 18 -35.95 21.64 8.75
C ARG A 18 -34.97 22.28 7.74
N PRO A 19 -33.77 21.72 7.56
CA PRO A 19 -32.73 22.34 6.74
C PRO A 19 -33.12 22.39 5.25
N ASP A 20 -32.67 23.42 4.53
CA ASP A 20 -32.82 23.49 3.08
C ASP A 20 -31.97 22.43 2.37
N VAL A 21 -30.77 22.14 2.90
CA VAL A 21 -29.79 21.25 2.30
C VAL A 21 -29.22 20.28 3.33
N VAL A 22 -29.12 19.00 2.94
CA VAL A 22 -28.50 17.94 3.75
C VAL A 22 -27.26 17.42 3.05
N HIS A 23 -26.13 17.40 3.75
CA HIS A 23 -24.88 16.80 3.30
C HIS A 23 -24.71 15.41 3.91
N ILE A 24 -24.64 14.39 3.06
CA ILE A 24 -24.51 12.99 3.45
C ILE A 24 -23.06 12.57 3.23
N CYS A 25 -22.27 12.66 4.30
CA CYS A 25 -20.84 12.34 4.31
C CYS A 25 -20.54 11.09 5.16
N THR A 26 -21.49 10.15 5.20
CA THR A 26 -21.42 8.90 5.98
C THR A 26 -20.68 7.80 5.20
N PRO A 27 -20.52 6.58 5.73
CA PRO A 27 -20.09 5.44 4.91
C PRO A 27 -21.08 5.17 3.74
N PRO A 28 -20.60 4.61 2.60
CA PRO A 28 -21.42 4.48 1.39
C PRO A 28 -22.70 3.66 1.56
N ALA A 29 -22.67 2.61 2.37
CA ALA A 29 -23.81 1.72 2.62
C ALA A 29 -25.06 2.45 3.16
N SER A 30 -24.90 3.61 3.82
CA SER A 30 -26.05 4.38 4.33
C SER A 30 -26.54 5.47 3.35
N HIS A 31 -25.81 5.78 2.29
CA HIS A 31 -26.10 6.92 1.40
C HIS A 31 -27.53 6.89 0.86
N ALA A 32 -27.96 5.76 0.29
CA ALA A 32 -29.27 5.66 -0.36
C ALA A 32 -30.43 5.85 0.63
N SER A 33 -30.34 5.22 1.81
CA SER A 33 -31.37 5.35 2.84
C SER A 33 -31.48 6.79 3.35
N LEU A 34 -30.36 7.43 3.66
CA LEU A 34 -30.31 8.80 4.17
C LEU A 34 -30.74 9.83 3.12
N ALA A 35 -30.39 9.60 1.85
CA ALA A 35 -30.81 10.45 0.74
C ALA A 35 -32.33 10.43 0.58
N LYS A 36 -32.94 9.24 0.63
CA LYS A 36 -34.41 9.09 0.56
C LYS A 36 -35.11 9.75 1.76
N ILE A 37 -34.56 9.63 2.97
CA ILE A 37 -35.08 10.29 4.18
C ILE A 37 -35.05 11.82 4.01
N ALA A 38 -33.90 12.39 3.61
CA ALA A 38 -33.74 13.83 3.42
C ALA A 38 -34.64 14.40 2.31
N LEU A 39 -34.73 13.71 1.16
CA LEU A 39 -35.61 14.11 0.06
C LEU A 39 -37.10 14.08 0.46
N ASN A 40 -37.50 13.07 1.24
CA ASN A 40 -38.88 13.00 1.75
C ASN A 40 -39.21 14.12 2.74
N ALA A 41 -38.23 14.58 3.52
CA ALA A 41 -38.34 15.76 4.36
C ALA A 41 -38.33 17.08 3.57
N GLY A 42 -38.13 17.03 2.24
CA GLY A 42 -38.16 18.21 1.37
C GLY A 42 -36.82 18.93 1.23
N CYS A 43 -35.71 18.31 1.64
CA CYS A 43 -34.38 18.90 1.51
C CYS A 43 -33.78 18.68 0.12
N HIS A 44 -32.94 19.62 -0.32
CA HIS A 44 -31.93 19.35 -1.35
C HIS A 44 -30.82 18.48 -0.74
N ILE A 45 -30.14 17.66 -1.56
CA ILE A 45 -29.12 16.74 -1.04
C ILE A 45 -27.78 16.89 -1.76
N TYR A 46 -26.72 16.86 -0.96
CA TYR A 46 -25.36 16.57 -1.40
C TYR A 46 -24.95 15.22 -0.82
N VAL A 47 -24.39 14.33 -1.64
CA VAL A 47 -23.94 12.99 -1.20
C VAL A 47 -22.47 12.83 -1.53
N GLU A 48 -21.67 12.41 -0.55
CA GLU A 48 -20.27 12.07 -0.82
C GLU A 48 -20.14 10.89 -1.77
N LYS A 49 -18.99 10.79 -2.43
CA LYS A 49 -18.71 9.66 -3.32
C LYS A 49 -18.50 8.35 -2.53
N PRO A 50 -18.84 7.20 -3.11
CA PRO A 50 -19.70 7.03 -4.28
C PRO A 50 -21.15 7.47 -3.98
N PHE A 51 -21.82 8.07 -4.96
CA PHE A 51 -23.20 8.57 -4.83
C PHE A 51 -24.18 7.49 -4.32
N ALA A 52 -24.06 6.29 -4.88
CA ALA A 52 -24.69 5.05 -4.40
C ALA A 52 -23.81 3.86 -4.82
N GLU A 53 -23.96 2.72 -4.14
CA GLU A 53 -23.25 1.47 -4.50
C GLU A 53 -23.93 0.68 -5.62
N ARG A 54 -25.23 0.95 -5.85
CA ARG A 54 -26.09 0.22 -6.78
C ARG A 54 -26.85 1.19 -7.69
N VAL A 55 -26.94 0.85 -8.98
CA VAL A 55 -27.68 1.62 -9.99
C VAL A 55 -29.14 1.80 -9.59
N ASN A 56 -29.79 0.74 -9.09
CA ASN A 56 -31.18 0.80 -8.65
C ASN A 56 -31.38 1.82 -7.51
N ASP A 57 -30.42 1.95 -6.59
CA ASP A 57 -30.50 2.95 -5.54
C ASP A 57 -30.30 4.37 -6.05
N ALA A 58 -29.32 4.57 -6.95
CA ALA A 58 -29.11 5.86 -7.60
C ALA A 58 -30.37 6.32 -8.37
N ASP A 59 -30.96 5.43 -9.15
CA ASP A 59 -32.18 5.68 -9.92
C ASP A 59 -33.35 6.09 -9.00
N GLN A 60 -33.58 5.35 -7.93
CA GLN A 60 -34.63 5.67 -6.95
C GLN A 60 -34.41 7.03 -6.27
N ILE A 61 -33.16 7.41 -5.97
CA ILE A 61 -32.85 8.74 -5.40
C ILE A 61 -33.15 9.84 -6.41
N LEU A 62 -32.73 9.67 -7.66
CA LEU A 62 -32.89 10.67 -8.72
C LEU A 62 -34.37 10.85 -9.09
N GLU A 63 -35.14 9.77 -9.23
CA GLU A 63 -36.59 9.85 -9.48
C GLU A 63 -37.34 10.45 -8.29
N LEU A 64 -36.99 10.08 -7.05
CA LEU A 64 -37.59 10.71 -5.87
C LEU A 64 -37.29 12.21 -5.83
N ALA A 65 -36.06 12.62 -6.12
CA ALA A 65 -35.68 14.03 -6.14
C ALA A 65 -36.46 14.81 -7.20
N LYS A 66 -36.66 14.23 -8.38
CA LYS A 66 -37.49 14.79 -9.46
C LYS A 66 -38.95 14.95 -9.01
N VAL A 67 -39.54 13.93 -8.39
CA VAL A 67 -40.91 13.98 -7.83
C VAL A 67 -41.05 15.06 -6.76
N LYS A 68 -40.05 15.17 -5.88
CA LYS A 68 -40.02 16.16 -4.78
C LYS A 68 -39.58 17.55 -5.23
N LYS A 69 -39.19 17.71 -6.51
CA LYS A 69 -38.59 18.94 -7.08
C LYS A 69 -37.41 19.45 -6.26
N ARG A 70 -36.51 18.53 -5.88
CA ARG A 70 -35.27 18.83 -5.14
C ARG A 70 -34.05 18.52 -5.98
N LEU A 71 -33.00 19.32 -5.76
CA LEU A 71 -31.73 19.16 -6.46
C LEU A 71 -30.85 18.15 -5.74
N VAL A 72 -30.11 17.38 -6.53
CA VAL A 72 -29.16 16.35 -6.09
C VAL A 72 -27.78 16.73 -6.60
N CYS A 73 -26.79 16.67 -5.73
CA CYS A 73 -25.38 16.84 -6.06
C CYS A 73 -24.56 15.72 -5.40
N ALA A 74 -23.39 15.41 -5.96
CA ALA A 74 -22.50 14.38 -5.47
C ALA A 74 -21.06 14.88 -5.36
N GLY A 75 -20.21 14.20 -4.59
CA GLY A 75 -18.77 14.48 -4.43
C GLY A 75 -17.93 14.28 -5.70
N HIS A 76 -18.23 15.05 -6.76
CA HIS A 76 -17.54 15.03 -8.06
C HIS A 76 -16.62 16.25 -8.19
N GLN A 77 -15.87 16.59 -7.13
CA GLN A 77 -15.15 17.86 -7.02
C GLN A 77 -14.07 18.08 -8.09
N LEU A 78 -13.49 17.02 -8.67
CA LEU A 78 -12.46 17.20 -9.71
C LEU A 78 -13.00 17.94 -10.94
N LEU A 79 -14.31 17.89 -11.21
CA LEU A 79 -14.93 18.67 -12.30
C LEU A 79 -14.81 20.19 -12.11
N PHE A 80 -14.59 20.62 -10.88
CA PHE A 80 -14.50 22.02 -10.46
C PHE A 80 -13.06 22.42 -10.13
N GLU A 81 -12.09 21.54 -10.35
CA GLU A 81 -10.69 21.89 -10.22
C GLU A 81 -10.18 22.69 -11.43
N PRO A 82 -9.13 23.52 -11.24
CA PRO A 82 -8.55 24.31 -12.32
C PRO A 82 -8.25 23.52 -13.61
N PRO A 83 -7.72 22.28 -13.57
CA PRO A 83 -7.44 21.54 -14.79
C PRO A 83 -8.68 21.26 -15.64
N THR A 84 -9.80 20.85 -15.03
CA THR A 84 -11.06 20.60 -15.77
C THR A 84 -11.69 21.89 -16.26
N ILE A 85 -11.69 22.95 -15.44
CA ILE A 85 -12.23 24.26 -15.85
C ILE A 85 -11.46 24.79 -17.08
N GLU A 86 -10.13 24.69 -17.08
CA GLU A 86 -9.31 25.12 -18.21
C GLU A 86 -9.50 24.20 -19.42
N LEU A 87 -9.61 22.89 -19.22
CA LEU A 87 -9.89 21.93 -20.27
C LEU A 87 -11.23 22.24 -20.97
N SER A 88 -12.32 22.43 -20.21
CA SER A 88 -13.63 22.74 -20.77
C SER A 88 -13.64 24.08 -21.51
N ARG A 89 -12.86 25.07 -21.06
CA ARG A 89 -12.68 26.35 -21.77
C ARG A 89 -12.04 26.18 -23.16
N TYR A 90 -11.06 25.28 -23.30
CA TYR A 90 -10.32 25.06 -24.55
C TYR A 90 -10.87 23.91 -25.41
N LEU A 91 -11.85 23.16 -24.91
CA LEU A 91 -12.45 22.03 -25.62
C LEU A 91 -12.94 22.40 -27.04
N PRO A 92 -13.56 23.57 -27.29
CA PRO A 92 -13.93 23.97 -28.65
C PRO A 92 -12.73 24.18 -29.59
N SER A 93 -11.56 24.54 -29.06
CA SER A 93 -10.36 24.86 -29.86
C SER A 93 -9.71 23.64 -30.52
N ILE A 94 -9.98 22.43 -30.00
CA ILE A 94 -9.47 21.17 -30.58
C ILE A 94 -10.40 20.57 -31.64
N GLY A 95 -11.48 21.28 -32.02
CA GLY A 95 -12.50 20.77 -32.95
C GLY A 95 -13.28 19.58 -32.37
N ASN A 96 -13.94 18.80 -33.23
CA ASN A 96 -14.72 17.65 -32.77
C ASN A 96 -13.82 16.66 -32.02
N VAL A 97 -14.22 16.27 -30.82
CA VAL A 97 -13.52 15.26 -30.03
C VAL A 97 -13.61 13.92 -30.74
N ALA A 98 -12.47 13.25 -30.87
CA ALA A 98 -12.35 11.92 -31.42
C ALA A 98 -12.19 10.87 -30.30
N HIS A 99 -11.44 11.21 -29.24
CA HIS A 99 -11.11 10.28 -28.18
C HIS A 99 -10.85 10.98 -26.83
N VAL A 100 -11.15 10.28 -25.74
CA VAL A 100 -10.87 10.70 -24.36
C VAL A 100 -10.14 9.58 -23.62
N GLU A 101 -9.14 9.92 -22.82
CA GLU A 101 -8.45 8.98 -21.94
C GLU A 101 -8.47 9.54 -20.52
N SER A 102 -9.04 8.78 -19.59
CA SER A 102 -8.99 9.06 -18.16
C SER A 102 -8.11 8.01 -17.48
N TYR A 103 -7.01 8.46 -16.89
CA TYR A 103 -5.99 7.59 -16.31
C TYR A 103 -5.69 8.00 -14.87
N PHE A 104 -5.83 7.04 -13.95
CA PHE A 104 -5.51 7.21 -12.54
C PHE A 104 -4.60 6.07 -12.08
N SER A 105 -3.41 6.42 -11.59
CA SER A 105 -2.55 5.51 -10.84
C SER A 105 -2.32 6.08 -9.45
N PHE A 106 -2.47 5.26 -8.42
CA PHE A 106 -2.21 5.70 -7.05
C PHE A 106 -1.55 4.61 -6.21
N ARG A 107 -0.95 5.03 -5.11
CA ARG A 107 -0.32 4.12 -4.16
C ARG A 107 -1.32 3.77 -3.07
N THR A 108 -1.63 2.49 -2.93
CA THR A 108 -2.44 2.01 -1.82
C THR A 108 -1.75 2.29 -0.50
N VAL A 109 -2.52 2.79 0.47
CA VAL A 109 -2.06 2.92 1.84
C VAL A 109 -2.28 1.57 2.51
N ARG A 110 -1.20 0.91 2.94
CA ARG A 110 -1.31 -0.40 3.59
C ARG A 110 -1.91 -0.33 4.99
N HIS A 111 -1.79 0.81 5.67
CA HIS A 111 -2.26 1.01 7.05
C HIS A 111 -3.02 2.31 7.22
N ALA A 112 -4.15 2.29 7.93
CA ALA A 112 -4.87 3.50 8.32
C ALA A 112 -3.97 4.47 9.11
N PRO A 113 -4.26 5.80 9.12
CA PRO A 113 -3.56 6.75 9.96
C PRO A 113 -3.66 6.32 11.44
N GLY A 114 -2.56 5.76 11.99
CA GLY A 114 -2.55 5.06 13.28
C GLY A 114 -2.02 3.62 13.23
N GLY A 115 -1.67 3.09 12.05
CA GLY A 115 -0.90 1.84 11.86
C GLY A 115 -1.66 0.53 12.06
N ARG A 116 -2.80 0.55 12.77
CA ARG A 116 -3.45 -0.67 13.29
C ARG A 116 -4.31 -1.41 12.28
N THR A 117 -5.03 -0.72 11.39
CA THR A 117 -5.94 -1.36 10.43
C THR A 117 -5.31 -1.46 9.05
N VAL A 118 -5.21 -2.67 8.51
CA VAL A 118 -4.75 -2.91 7.15
C VAL A 118 -5.92 -2.59 6.22
N LEU A 119 -5.70 -1.71 5.24
CA LEU A 119 -6.72 -1.33 4.27
C LEU A 119 -6.61 -2.25 3.05
N ARG A 120 -7.72 -2.87 2.65
CA ARG A 120 -7.73 -3.71 1.44
C ARG A 120 -7.60 -2.83 0.20
N ALA A 121 -6.92 -3.35 -0.82
CA ALA A 121 -6.59 -2.63 -2.05
C ALA A 121 -7.82 -2.42 -2.95
N ASP A 122 -8.68 -3.43 -3.05
CA ASP A 122 -9.97 -3.41 -3.75
C ASP A 122 -10.93 -2.36 -3.18
N HIS A 123 -11.02 -2.21 -1.86
CA HIS A 123 -11.83 -1.17 -1.24
C HIS A 123 -11.30 0.23 -1.57
N GLN A 124 -9.98 0.41 -1.59
CA GLN A 124 -9.35 1.67 -1.99
C GLN A 124 -9.56 1.97 -3.48
N LEU A 125 -9.54 0.93 -4.34
CA LEU A 125 -9.88 1.06 -5.75
C LEU A 125 -11.31 1.58 -5.91
N LEU A 126 -12.29 0.93 -5.28
CA LEU A 126 -13.70 1.33 -5.36
C LEU A 126 -13.97 2.73 -4.78
N ASP A 127 -13.20 3.15 -3.78
CA ASP A 127 -13.28 4.49 -3.20
C ASP A 127 -12.76 5.59 -4.15
N ILE A 128 -11.78 5.29 -5.00
CA ILE A 128 -11.18 6.24 -5.94
C ILE A 128 -11.84 6.19 -7.32
N LEU A 129 -12.37 5.03 -7.72
CA LEU A 129 -12.94 4.76 -9.03
C LEU A 129 -13.95 5.81 -9.54
N PRO A 130 -14.83 6.43 -8.71
CA PRO A 130 -15.73 7.46 -9.19
C PRO A 130 -15.00 8.64 -9.87
N HIS A 131 -13.82 9.03 -9.38
CA HIS A 131 -13.05 10.18 -9.88
C HIS A 131 -12.74 10.11 -11.39
N PRO A 132 -12.00 9.10 -11.88
CA PRO A 132 -11.74 8.97 -13.31
C PRO A 132 -13.01 8.72 -14.13
N VAL A 133 -14.00 8.01 -13.57
CA VAL A 133 -15.25 7.70 -14.26
C VAL A 133 -16.04 8.97 -14.59
N TYR A 134 -16.33 9.83 -13.60
CA TYR A 134 -17.10 11.04 -13.88
C TYR A 134 -16.33 12.06 -14.72
N LEU A 135 -14.98 12.08 -14.64
CA LEU A 135 -14.14 12.93 -15.49
C LEU A 135 -14.25 12.53 -16.95
N LEU A 136 -14.21 11.22 -17.22
CA LEU A 136 -14.41 10.67 -18.55
C LEU A 136 -15.81 11.00 -19.07
N LEU A 137 -16.84 10.71 -18.27
CA LEU A 137 -18.24 10.92 -18.64
C LEU A 137 -18.54 12.39 -18.91
N HIS A 138 -17.97 13.32 -18.14
CA HIS A 138 -18.14 14.75 -18.35
C HIS A 138 -17.70 15.20 -19.75
N VAL A 139 -16.52 14.75 -20.21
CA VAL A 139 -16.07 15.12 -21.57
C VAL A 139 -16.88 14.40 -22.64
N LEU A 140 -17.27 13.15 -22.42
CA LEU A 140 -18.15 12.44 -23.36
C LEU A 140 -19.50 13.15 -23.50
N GLU A 141 -20.09 13.62 -22.41
CA GLU A 141 -21.33 14.41 -22.38
C GLU A 141 -21.20 15.75 -23.10
N LEU A 142 -20.08 16.46 -22.92
CA LEU A 142 -19.83 17.72 -23.64
C LEU A 142 -19.59 17.53 -25.14
N ALA A 143 -19.13 16.36 -25.56
CA ALA A 143 -18.61 16.14 -26.91
C ALA A 143 -19.49 15.27 -27.82
N GLY A 144 -20.42 14.51 -27.26
CA GLY A 144 -21.19 13.52 -27.99
C GLY A 144 -22.64 13.43 -27.55
N GLU A 145 -23.51 13.12 -28.51
CA GLU A 145 -24.92 12.83 -28.26
C GLU A 145 -25.15 11.32 -28.06
N GLY A 146 -26.32 10.97 -27.54
CA GLY A 146 -26.73 9.59 -27.30
C GLY A 146 -26.38 9.08 -25.90
N SER A 147 -26.62 7.78 -25.68
CA SER A 147 -26.37 7.10 -24.41
C SER A 147 -24.93 6.61 -24.29
N VAL A 148 -24.50 6.40 -23.04
CA VAL A 148 -23.22 5.80 -22.71
C VAL A 148 -23.29 4.28 -22.87
N GLU A 149 -22.27 3.71 -23.52
CA GLU A 149 -22.08 2.27 -23.69
C GLU A 149 -20.70 1.88 -23.15
N VAL A 150 -20.63 0.87 -22.28
CA VAL A 150 -19.34 0.24 -21.91
C VAL A 150 -19.08 -0.93 -22.86
N VAL A 151 -18.24 -0.67 -23.86
CA VAL A 151 -17.89 -1.59 -24.94
C VAL A 151 -17.06 -2.77 -24.43
N SER A 152 -16.12 -2.51 -23.52
CA SER A 152 -15.34 -3.55 -22.86
C SER A 152 -14.95 -3.13 -21.44
N LEU A 153 -14.80 -4.12 -20.56
CA LEU A 153 -14.32 -3.95 -19.19
C LEU A 153 -13.48 -5.16 -18.81
N SER A 154 -12.29 -4.92 -18.31
CA SER A 154 -11.39 -5.90 -17.73
C SER A 154 -10.89 -5.38 -16.38
N VAL A 155 -10.80 -6.28 -15.40
CA VAL A 155 -10.24 -5.98 -14.08
C VAL A 155 -9.23 -7.08 -13.74
N SER A 156 -7.97 -6.68 -13.50
CA SER A 156 -6.91 -7.62 -13.13
C SER A 156 -7.02 -8.05 -11.66
N GLU A 157 -6.36 -9.15 -11.34
CA GLU A 157 -6.21 -9.65 -9.96
C GLU A 157 -5.58 -8.62 -9.02
N SER A 158 -4.68 -7.81 -9.57
CA SER A 158 -4.01 -6.73 -8.84
C SER A 158 -4.85 -5.46 -8.67
N GLY A 159 -6.10 -5.46 -9.15
CA GLY A 159 -7.01 -4.32 -9.06
C GLY A 159 -6.73 -3.23 -10.09
N THR A 160 -6.23 -3.59 -11.27
CA THR A 160 -6.15 -2.66 -12.41
C THR A 160 -7.40 -2.78 -13.28
N VAL A 161 -8.10 -1.67 -13.48
CA VAL A 161 -9.31 -1.54 -14.29
C VAL A 161 -8.94 -0.98 -15.66
N HIS A 162 -9.38 -1.66 -16.72
CA HIS A 162 -9.38 -1.17 -18.08
C HIS A 162 -10.79 -1.21 -18.64
N ALA A 163 -11.33 -0.08 -19.08
CA ALA A 163 -12.62 -0.04 -19.77
C ALA A 163 -12.58 0.84 -21.01
N VAL A 164 -13.29 0.39 -22.05
CA VAL A 164 -13.61 1.18 -23.22
C VAL A 164 -15.06 1.61 -23.12
N VAL A 165 -15.29 2.91 -23.12
CA VAL A 165 -16.60 3.56 -23.02
C VAL A 165 -16.86 4.31 -24.32
N ARG A 166 -18.10 4.36 -24.77
CA ARG A 166 -18.51 5.07 -25.99
C ARG A 166 -19.74 5.91 -25.71
N ARG A 167 -19.81 7.10 -26.31
CA ARG A 167 -21.03 7.91 -26.40
C ARG A 167 -21.18 8.40 -27.84
N GLY A 168 -22.17 7.87 -28.55
CA GLY A 168 -22.31 8.10 -30.00
C GLY A 168 -21.05 7.68 -30.76
N LYS A 169 -20.38 8.63 -31.43
CA LYS A 169 -19.14 8.39 -32.19
C LYS A 169 -17.86 8.60 -31.38
N VAL A 170 -17.96 9.17 -30.18
CA VAL A 170 -16.79 9.49 -29.33
C VAL A 170 -16.44 8.27 -28.48
N THR A 171 -15.16 7.93 -28.45
CA THR A 171 -14.64 6.82 -27.64
C THR A 171 -13.85 7.32 -26.45
N GLY A 172 -13.85 6.53 -25.38
CA GLY A 172 -13.25 6.83 -24.11
C GLY A 172 -12.50 5.63 -23.56
N ASN A 173 -11.28 5.82 -23.08
CA ASN A 173 -10.53 4.81 -22.34
C ASN A 173 -10.48 5.22 -20.87
N LEU A 174 -10.83 4.28 -20.00
CA LEU A 174 -10.72 4.39 -18.55
C LEU A 174 -9.65 3.42 -18.08
N VAL A 175 -8.63 3.94 -17.40
CA VAL A 175 -7.59 3.13 -16.76
C VAL A 175 -7.44 3.56 -15.31
N VAL A 176 -7.59 2.60 -14.39
CA VAL A 176 -7.35 2.83 -12.96
C VAL A 176 -6.44 1.73 -12.44
N THR A 177 -5.27 2.06 -11.90
CA THR A 177 -4.30 1.06 -11.42
C THR A 177 -3.74 1.40 -10.05
N LEU A 178 -3.57 0.37 -9.23
CA LEU A 178 -2.91 0.45 -7.92
C LEU A 178 -1.39 0.24 -8.01
N GLU A 179 -0.94 -0.27 -9.15
CA GLU A 179 0.43 -0.72 -9.42
C GLU A 179 1.21 0.30 -10.23
N GLY A 180 0.53 1.12 -11.03
CA GLY A 180 1.17 2.13 -11.87
C GLY A 180 2.03 3.11 -11.07
N ARG A 181 3.28 3.32 -11.51
CA ARG A 181 4.21 4.30 -10.96
C ARG A 181 4.82 5.10 -12.13
N PRO A 182 4.93 6.44 -12.02
CA PRO A 182 4.59 7.29 -10.86
C PRO A 182 3.07 7.37 -10.59
N VAL A 183 2.70 8.00 -9.47
CA VAL A 183 1.29 8.36 -9.21
C VAL A 183 0.88 9.43 -10.22
N GLU A 184 -0.15 9.14 -10.99
CA GLU A 184 -0.65 10.00 -12.06
C GLU A 184 -2.18 10.06 -11.98
N SER A 185 -2.71 11.21 -12.35
CA SER A 185 -4.14 11.45 -12.41
C SER A 185 -4.34 12.48 -13.50
N TYR A 186 -4.81 12.03 -14.67
CA TYR A 186 -4.96 12.91 -15.82
C TYR A 186 -6.19 12.60 -16.68
N LEU A 187 -6.56 13.60 -17.47
CA LEU A 187 -7.50 13.48 -18.57
C LEU A 187 -6.83 13.98 -19.85
N ARG A 188 -6.78 13.13 -20.87
CA ARG A 188 -6.30 13.50 -22.20
C ARG A 188 -7.46 13.48 -23.18
N VAL A 189 -7.66 14.59 -23.89
CA VAL A 189 -8.74 14.74 -24.87
C VAL A 189 -8.13 15.02 -26.22
N VAL A 190 -8.49 14.21 -27.21
CA VAL A 190 -7.98 14.31 -28.58
C VAL A 190 -9.13 14.70 -29.48
N GLY A 191 -8.95 15.80 -30.23
CA GLY A 191 -9.90 16.30 -31.22
C GLY A 191 -9.26 16.40 -32.60
N LYS A 192 -10.08 16.77 -33.60
CA LYS A 192 -9.64 16.90 -34.99
C LYS A 192 -8.62 18.01 -35.25
N ASN A 193 -8.48 18.97 -34.33
CA ASN A 193 -7.59 20.13 -34.43
C ASN A 193 -6.65 20.26 -33.22
N GLY A 194 -6.34 19.15 -32.54
CA GLY A 194 -5.35 19.15 -31.47
C GLY A 194 -5.73 18.29 -30.27
N SER A 195 -5.05 18.52 -29.15
CA SER A 195 -5.32 17.80 -27.90
C SER A 195 -5.11 18.66 -26.66
N LEU A 196 -5.75 18.25 -25.58
CA LEU A 196 -5.66 18.82 -24.24
C LEU A 196 -5.20 17.72 -23.28
N PHE A 197 -4.33 18.07 -22.33
CA PHE A 197 -3.90 17.20 -21.25
C PHE A 197 -4.07 17.92 -19.92
N ALA A 198 -5.03 17.48 -19.11
CA ALA A 198 -5.30 18.02 -17.77
C ALA A 198 -4.67 17.09 -16.73
N ASP A 199 -3.71 17.59 -15.97
CA ASP A 199 -2.98 16.90 -14.90
C ASP A 199 -3.49 17.37 -13.53
N TYR A 200 -4.10 16.47 -12.78
CA TYR A 200 -4.67 16.74 -11.46
C TYR A 200 -3.63 16.60 -10.33
N VAL A 201 -2.51 15.89 -10.55
CA VAL A 201 -1.42 15.80 -9.57
C VAL A 201 -0.65 17.12 -9.50
N ARG A 202 -0.37 17.72 -10.66
CA ARG A 202 0.35 19.00 -10.78
C ARG A 202 -0.58 20.20 -10.86
N SER A 203 -1.89 19.97 -11.01
CA SER A 203 -2.93 20.99 -11.22
C SER A 203 -2.62 21.90 -12.41
N THR A 204 -2.30 21.32 -13.57
CA THR A 204 -1.96 22.04 -14.81
C THR A 204 -2.71 21.49 -16.01
N THR A 205 -2.94 22.32 -17.03
CA THR A 205 -3.49 21.89 -18.32
C THR A 205 -2.55 22.28 -19.45
N GLN A 206 -2.06 21.30 -20.20
CA GLN A 206 -1.27 21.55 -21.41
C GLN A 206 -2.14 21.50 -22.65
N ARG A 207 -1.87 22.41 -23.58
CA ARG A 207 -2.63 22.61 -24.81
C ARG A 207 -1.73 22.40 -26.00
N ALA A 208 -2.14 21.49 -26.87
CA ALA A 208 -1.52 21.23 -28.16
C ALA A 208 -2.56 21.51 -29.27
N ILE A 209 -2.84 22.79 -29.49
CA ILE A 209 -3.78 23.25 -30.52
C ILE A 209 -3.07 23.34 -31.87
N GLY A 210 -3.75 22.89 -32.92
CA GLY A 210 -3.30 22.86 -34.31
C GLY A 210 -3.08 21.43 -34.84
N PRO A 211 -3.01 21.24 -36.16
CA PRO A 211 -2.90 19.92 -36.80
C PRO A 211 -1.53 19.24 -36.58
N GLY A 212 -0.52 19.95 -36.05
CA GLY A 212 0.76 19.37 -35.60
C GLY A 212 1.66 18.80 -36.70
N SER A 213 1.37 19.06 -37.98
CA SER A 213 2.02 18.42 -39.12
C SER A 213 3.06 19.30 -39.84
N SER A 214 3.15 20.60 -39.55
CA SER A 214 4.11 21.50 -40.22
C SER A 214 5.55 21.33 -39.70
N GLY A 215 6.54 21.60 -40.56
CA GLY A 215 7.97 21.49 -40.18
C GLY A 215 8.36 22.45 -39.04
N LEU A 216 7.81 23.66 -39.03
CA LEU A 216 8.04 24.65 -37.96
C LEU A 216 7.38 24.24 -36.64
N ASP A 217 6.16 23.69 -36.69
CA ASP A 217 5.49 23.22 -35.48
C ASP A 217 6.26 22.10 -34.79
N LYS A 218 6.85 21.17 -35.56
CA LYS A 218 7.69 20.10 -34.99
C LYS A 218 8.90 20.63 -34.21
N LEU A 219 9.47 21.77 -34.64
CA LEU A 219 10.61 22.40 -33.99
C LEU A 219 10.20 23.22 -32.76
N LEU A 220 9.10 23.97 -32.84
CA LEU A 220 8.68 24.90 -31.79
C LEU A 220 7.78 24.26 -30.72
N ALA A 221 7.05 23.19 -31.04
CA ALA A 221 6.12 22.55 -30.12
C ALA A 221 6.78 22.06 -28.81
N PRO A 222 7.97 21.44 -28.79
CA PRO A 222 8.63 21.02 -27.55
C PRO A 222 8.95 22.19 -26.61
N TYR A 223 9.37 23.34 -27.16
CA TYR A 223 9.62 24.55 -26.39
C TYR A 223 8.32 25.16 -25.84
N ARG A 224 7.26 25.20 -26.67
CA ARG A 224 5.94 25.67 -26.23
C ARG A 224 5.36 24.79 -25.12
N GLN A 225 5.53 23.46 -25.21
CA GLN A 225 5.10 22.52 -24.18
C GLN A 225 5.93 22.66 -22.89
N SER A 226 7.25 22.74 -23.01
CA SER A 226 8.16 22.97 -21.88
C SER A 226 7.81 24.27 -21.13
N TRP A 227 7.53 25.35 -21.87
CA TRP A 227 7.11 26.62 -21.28
C TRP A 227 5.79 26.51 -20.53
N GLN A 228 4.79 25.80 -21.08
CA GLN A 228 3.52 25.55 -20.40
C GLN A 228 3.72 24.77 -19.10
N LEU A 229 4.62 23.78 -19.07
CA LEU A 229 4.94 23.01 -17.86
C LEU A 229 5.63 23.87 -16.80
N ILE A 230 6.66 24.64 -17.18
CA ILE A 230 7.40 25.51 -16.26
C ILE A 230 6.48 26.58 -15.66
N SER A 231 5.80 27.33 -16.53
CA SER A 231 4.92 28.42 -16.10
C SER A 231 3.69 27.90 -15.34
N GLY A 232 3.03 26.86 -15.84
CA GLY A 232 1.87 26.24 -15.22
C GLY A 232 2.17 25.70 -13.82
N THR A 233 3.27 24.95 -13.67
CA THR A 233 3.69 24.40 -12.37
C THR A 233 4.03 25.51 -11.38
N THR A 234 4.77 26.54 -11.83
CA THR A 234 5.14 27.69 -10.99
C THR A 234 3.90 28.43 -10.48
N ILE A 235 2.93 28.67 -11.35
CA ILE A 235 1.65 29.31 -11.00
C ILE A 235 0.85 28.43 -10.04
N ALA A 236 0.73 27.13 -10.31
CA ALA A 236 0.00 26.20 -9.45
C ALA A 236 0.61 26.12 -8.04
N MET A 237 1.94 26.01 -7.95
CA MET A 237 2.67 26.01 -6.68
C MET A 237 2.49 27.34 -5.93
N GLY A 238 2.65 28.47 -6.64
CA GLY A 238 2.39 29.80 -6.07
C GLY A 238 0.98 29.92 -5.50
N ARG A 239 -0.05 29.50 -6.25
CA ARG A 239 -1.44 29.47 -5.76
C ARG A 239 -1.59 28.60 -4.51
N ARG A 240 -0.95 27.43 -4.46
CA ARG A 240 -1.00 26.53 -3.31
C ARG A 240 -0.41 27.16 -2.05
N PHE A 241 0.71 27.86 -2.17
CA PHE A 241 1.34 28.59 -1.05
C PHE A 241 0.55 29.84 -0.64
N LEU A 242 0.10 30.66 -1.60
CA LEU A 242 -0.59 31.92 -1.32
C LEU A 242 -2.04 31.75 -0.84
N LYS A 243 -2.82 30.82 -1.41
CA LYS A 243 -4.26 30.71 -1.11
C LYS A 243 -4.59 29.94 0.18
N ARG A 244 -3.61 29.42 0.93
CA ARG A 244 -3.87 28.41 1.99
C ARG A 244 -4.89 27.37 1.52
N GLN A 245 -4.78 26.90 0.27
CA GLN A 245 -5.75 25.96 -0.30
C GLN A 245 -5.92 24.80 0.68
N ARG A 246 -7.13 24.67 1.24
CA ARG A 246 -7.48 23.57 2.14
C ARG A 246 -7.42 22.27 1.35
N SER A 247 -7.28 21.15 2.05
CA SER A 247 -6.92 19.82 1.54
C SER A 247 -7.79 19.20 0.42
N TYR A 248 -8.79 19.91 -0.12
CA TYR A 248 -9.75 19.42 -1.12
C TYR A 248 -10.03 20.51 -2.18
N PRO A 249 -9.23 20.61 -3.25
CA PRO A 249 -9.47 21.55 -4.35
C PRO A 249 -10.79 21.24 -5.09
N GLY A 250 -11.47 22.27 -5.62
CA GLY A 250 -12.72 22.12 -6.38
C GLY A 250 -13.99 21.93 -5.53
N LEU A 251 -13.87 21.49 -4.28
CA LEU A 251 -15.04 21.21 -3.43
C LEU A 251 -15.80 22.48 -3.04
N ALA A 252 -15.09 23.58 -2.76
CA ALA A 252 -15.71 24.86 -2.44
C ALA A 252 -16.45 25.44 -3.65
N GLU A 253 -15.86 25.32 -4.84
CA GLU A 253 -16.44 25.72 -6.10
C GLU A 253 -17.70 24.89 -6.41
N LEU A 254 -17.66 23.57 -6.22
CA LEU A 254 -18.83 22.68 -6.36
C LEU A 254 -19.97 23.09 -5.43
N PHE A 255 -19.70 23.32 -4.15
CA PHE A 255 -20.73 23.77 -3.19
C PHE A 255 -21.30 25.13 -3.55
N SER A 256 -20.45 26.05 -4.02
CA SER A 256 -20.89 27.38 -4.45
C SER A 256 -21.84 27.26 -5.65
N SER A 257 -21.49 26.47 -6.67
CA SER A 257 -22.36 26.20 -7.82
C SER A 257 -23.65 25.50 -7.43
N PHE A 258 -23.61 24.54 -6.50
CA PHE A 258 -24.80 23.83 -6.04
C PHE A 258 -25.77 24.74 -5.28
N TYR A 259 -25.26 25.55 -4.35
CA TYR A 259 -26.10 26.49 -3.59
C TYR A 259 -26.63 27.62 -4.45
N GLU A 260 -25.86 28.08 -5.44
CA GLU A 260 -26.35 29.06 -6.40
C GLU A 260 -27.49 28.49 -7.25
N ALA A 261 -27.37 27.24 -7.71
CA ALA A 261 -28.44 26.57 -8.43
C ALA A 261 -29.72 26.45 -7.59
N ILE A 262 -29.60 26.15 -6.30
CA ILE A 262 -30.74 26.14 -5.37
C ILE A 262 -31.38 27.53 -5.26
N ARG A 263 -30.57 28.58 -5.05
CA ARG A 263 -31.05 29.96 -4.88
C ARG A 263 -31.75 30.51 -6.12
N THR A 264 -31.22 30.19 -7.29
CA THR A 264 -31.70 30.70 -8.59
C THR A 264 -32.71 29.77 -9.26
N ASN A 265 -33.02 28.63 -8.63
CA ASN A 265 -33.84 27.56 -9.22
C ASN A 265 -33.30 27.09 -10.59
N ALA A 266 -31.98 27.09 -10.74
CA ALA A 266 -31.28 26.57 -11.91
C ALA A 266 -31.08 25.05 -11.80
N PRO A 267 -30.75 24.36 -12.91
CA PRO A 267 -30.40 22.94 -12.87
C PRO A 267 -29.22 22.67 -11.93
N SER A 268 -29.18 21.45 -11.38
CA SER A 268 -28.02 21.00 -10.59
C SER A 268 -26.73 21.11 -11.42
N PRO A 269 -25.59 21.48 -10.80
CA PRO A 269 -24.31 21.53 -11.49
C PRO A 269 -23.84 20.17 -12.04
N LEU A 270 -24.46 19.07 -11.60
CA LEU A 270 -24.21 17.72 -12.11
C LEU A 270 -25.50 17.16 -12.72
N SER A 271 -25.40 16.57 -13.92
CA SER A 271 -26.56 15.95 -14.57
C SER A 271 -26.92 14.62 -13.92
N SER A 272 -28.21 14.29 -13.87
CA SER A 272 -28.69 13.00 -13.36
C SER A 272 -28.15 11.83 -14.16
N GLU A 273 -27.99 12.00 -15.48
CA GLU A 273 -27.38 10.99 -16.37
C GLU A 273 -25.93 10.71 -15.94
N SER A 274 -25.11 11.76 -15.72
CA SER A 274 -23.72 11.60 -15.30
C SER A 274 -23.60 10.88 -13.95
N LEU A 275 -24.47 11.21 -12.98
CA LEU A 275 -24.52 10.51 -11.69
C LEU A 275 -24.87 9.03 -11.85
N LEU A 276 -25.91 8.72 -12.62
CA LEU A 276 -26.38 7.35 -12.84
C LEU A 276 -25.35 6.50 -13.57
N GLU A 277 -24.76 7.03 -14.66
CA GLU A 277 -23.75 6.32 -15.45
C GLU A 277 -22.43 6.15 -14.69
N THR A 278 -22.08 7.10 -13.81
CA THR A 278 -20.94 6.93 -12.90
C THR A 278 -21.15 5.73 -11.99
N VAL A 279 -22.33 5.62 -11.36
CA VAL A 279 -22.67 4.48 -10.51
C VAL A 279 -22.71 3.18 -11.31
N ARG A 280 -23.26 3.20 -12.53
CA ARG A 280 -23.34 2.01 -13.41
C ARG A 280 -21.97 1.44 -13.74
N ILE A 281 -21.01 2.28 -14.12
CA ILE A 281 -19.65 1.83 -14.40
C ILE A 281 -18.97 1.32 -13.12
N CYS A 282 -19.12 2.02 -12.00
CA CYS A 282 -18.54 1.61 -10.72
C CYS A 282 -19.09 0.27 -10.22
N GLU A 283 -20.41 0.05 -10.34
CA GLU A 283 -21.05 -1.21 -9.98
C GLU A 283 -20.53 -2.38 -10.83
N ARG A 284 -20.43 -2.20 -12.16
CA ARG A 284 -19.87 -3.24 -13.06
C ARG A 284 -18.42 -3.61 -12.71
N VAL A 285 -17.60 -2.63 -12.33
CA VAL A 285 -16.23 -2.90 -11.86
C VAL A 285 -16.23 -3.67 -10.55
N SER A 286 -17.09 -3.28 -9.60
CA SER A 286 -17.27 -3.99 -8.32
C SER A 286 -17.68 -5.45 -8.51
N GLU A 287 -18.59 -5.72 -9.46
CA GLU A 287 -19.00 -7.08 -9.81
C GLU A 287 -17.88 -7.89 -10.45
N ALA A 288 -17.10 -7.29 -11.36
CA ALA A 288 -15.95 -7.94 -11.97
C ALA A 288 -14.87 -8.29 -10.92
N LEU A 289 -14.61 -7.39 -9.96
CA LEU A 289 -13.71 -7.66 -8.82
C LEU A 289 -14.18 -8.86 -8.00
N LYS A 290 -15.48 -8.90 -7.63
CA LYS A 290 -16.05 -10.01 -6.85
C LYS A 290 -15.93 -11.35 -7.58
N GLN A 291 -16.15 -11.36 -8.91
CA GLN A 291 -15.99 -12.56 -9.72
C GLN A 291 -14.53 -13.03 -9.77
N GLY A 292 -13.58 -12.11 -9.93
CA GLY A 292 -12.16 -12.46 -9.88
C GLY A 292 -11.74 -12.95 -8.49
N GLU A 293 -12.26 -12.36 -7.42
CA GLU A 293 -11.98 -12.76 -6.03
C GLU A 293 -12.43 -14.20 -5.79
N ALA A 294 -13.62 -14.57 -6.26
CA ALA A 294 -14.14 -15.93 -6.17
C ALA A 294 -13.24 -16.93 -6.93
N ARG A 295 -12.71 -16.56 -8.11
CA ARG A 295 -11.78 -17.40 -8.88
C ARG A 295 -10.44 -17.56 -8.15
N ALA A 296 -9.89 -16.48 -7.60
CA ALA A 296 -8.64 -16.53 -6.84
C ALA A 296 -8.77 -17.40 -5.59
N LEU A 297 -9.90 -17.30 -4.86
CA LEU A 297 -10.19 -18.18 -3.73
C LEU A 297 -10.27 -19.65 -4.14
N ALA A 298 -10.90 -19.96 -5.28
CA ALA A 298 -11.00 -21.32 -5.78
C ALA A 298 -9.63 -21.90 -6.17
N LEU A 299 -8.77 -21.11 -6.83
CA LEU A 299 -7.39 -21.51 -7.15
C LEU A 299 -6.53 -21.67 -5.90
N ALA A 300 -6.79 -20.85 -4.89
CA ALA A 300 -6.11 -20.90 -3.59
C ALA A 300 -6.79 -21.84 -2.58
N ALA A 301 -7.63 -22.77 -3.03
CA ALA A 301 -8.36 -23.67 -2.14
C ALA A 301 -7.41 -24.39 -1.17
N PRO A 302 -7.74 -24.41 0.13
CA PRO A 302 -6.86 -24.99 1.13
C PRO A 302 -6.80 -26.51 0.95
N LYS A 303 -5.61 -27.09 1.12
CA LYS A 303 -5.45 -28.51 1.37
C LYS A 303 -5.37 -28.70 2.88
N SER A 304 -6.23 -29.56 3.44
CA SER A 304 -6.22 -29.85 4.87
C SER A 304 -4.86 -30.44 5.26
N VAL A 305 -4.36 -30.00 6.41
CA VAL A 305 -3.14 -30.57 6.99
C VAL A 305 -3.53 -31.73 7.89
N ASP A 306 -3.57 -32.93 7.29
CA ASP A 306 -4.07 -34.14 7.97
C ASP A 306 -2.98 -34.88 8.78
N SER A 307 -1.72 -34.83 8.34
CA SER A 307 -0.56 -35.36 9.09
C SER A 307 0.78 -34.79 8.57
N ARG A 308 1.82 -34.79 9.42
CA ARG A 308 3.21 -34.35 9.11
C ARG A 308 3.32 -32.95 8.49
N GLY A 309 2.41 -32.06 8.87
CA GLY A 309 2.38 -30.69 8.38
C GLY A 309 3.35 -29.75 9.07
N ILE A 310 3.54 -28.59 8.47
CA ILE A 310 4.39 -27.53 9.00
C ILE A 310 3.53 -26.31 9.30
N LEU A 311 3.58 -25.84 10.56
CA LEU A 311 2.92 -24.60 10.97
C LEU A 311 3.89 -23.44 10.81
N VAL A 312 3.51 -22.43 10.03
CA VAL A 312 4.30 -21.20 9.85
C VAL A 312 3.57 -20.02 10.49
N THR A 313 4.12 -19.48 11.57
CA THR A 313 3.67 -18.17 12.10
C THR A 313 4.32 -17.06 11.28
N GLY A 314 3.58 -15.98 11.00
CA GLY A 314 4.08 -14.92 10.14
C GLY A 314 4.19 -15.29 8.66
N GLY A 315 3.54 -16.38 8.22
CA GLY A 315 3.55 -16.88 6.83
C GLY A 315 2.98 -15.90 5.79
N THR A 316 2.34 -14.82 6.20
CA THR A 316 1.85 -13.74 5.32
C THR A 316 2.84 -12.57 5.18
N GLY A 317 3.97 -12.60 5.89
CA GLY A 317 5.00 -11.55 5.90
C GLY A 317 6.05 -11.71 4.79
N PHE A 318 7.03 -10.78 4.76
CA PHE A 318 8.05 -10.72 3.71
C PHE A 318 8.87 -12.02 3.59
N LEU A 319 9.47 -12.49 4.69
CA LEU A 319 10.18 -13.77 4.73
C LEU A 319 9.21 -14.97 4.75
N GLY A 320 8.13 -14.88 5.54
CA GLY A 320 7.21 -16.00 5.74
C GLY A 320 6.56 -16.50 4.45
N LYS A 321 6.22 -15.59 3.51
CA LYS A 321 5.67 -15.98 2.19
C LYS A 321 6.68 -16.83 1.40
N GLU A 322 7.96 -16.48 1.41
CA GLU A 322 9.00 -17.25 0.71
C GLU A 322 9.27 -18.60 1.37
N ILE A 323 9.22 -18.68 2.72
CA ILE A 323 9.27 -19.96 3.44
C ILE A 323 8.11 -20.87 2.99
N VAL A 324 6.88 -20.35 2.99
CA VAL A 324 5.70 -21.12 2.61
C VAL A 324 5.79 -21.57 1.16
N LYS A 325 6.17 -20.70 0.22
CA LYS A 325 6.37 -21.06 -1.19
C LYS A 325 7.38 -22.20 -1.34
N ALA A 326 8.52 -22.11 -0.65
CA ALA A 326 9.58 -23.12 -0.68
C ALA A 326 9.17 -24.47 -0.03
N LEU A 327 8.27 -24.43 0.96
CA LEU A 327 7.68 -25.64 1.56
C LEU A 327 6.67 -26.30 0.61
N VAL A 328 5.77 -25.50 0.02
CA VAL A 328 4.77 -25.99 -0.95
C VAL A 328 5.44 -26.56 -2.19
N SER A 329 6.50 -25.93 -2.70
CA SER A 329 7.27 -26.44 -3.85
C SER A 329 7.95 -27.78 -3.56
N ARG A 330 8.25 -28.07 -2.29
CA ARG A 330 8.74 -29.38 -1.81
C ARG A 330 7.63 -30.38 -1.50
N GLY A 331 6.37 -30.07 -1.81
CA GLY A 331 5.23 -30.94 -1.57
C GLY A 331 4.83 -31.07 -0.09
N ARG A 332 5.28 -30.14 0.77
CA ARG A 332 4.93 -30.14 2.20
C ARG A 332 3.53 -29.58 2.42
N SER A 333 2.77 -30.19 3.32
CA SER A 333 1.50 -29.64 3.81
C SER A 333 1.76 -28.49 4.78
N VAL A 334 1.25 -27.30 4.47
CA VAL A 334 1.53 -26.08 5.25
C VAL A 334 0.26 -25.50 5.84
N ARG A 335 0.32 -25.16 7.13
CA ARG A 335 -0.66 -24.33 7.81
C ARG A 335 -0.04 -22.98 8.12
N ILE A 336 -0.69 -21.89 7.72
CA ILE A 336 -0.33 -20.53 8.13
C ILE A 336 -1.27 -20.11 9.26
N VAL A 337 -0.70 -19.58 10.34
CA VAL A 337 -1.47 -18.79 11.30
C VAL A 337 -1.28 -17.31 11.03
N ALA A 338 -2.38 -16.60 10.83
CA ALA A 338 -2.40 -15.18 10.56
C ALA A 338 -3.38 -14.46 11.49
N ARG A 339 -3.08 -13.21 11.84
CA ARG A 339 -3.99 -12.37 12.65
C ARG A 339 -5.22 -11.93 11.88
N ARG A 340 -5.14 -11.91 10.55
CA ARG A 340 -6.19 -11.46 9.63
C ARG A 340 -6.16 -12.34 8.40
N GLU A 341 -7.33 -12.52 7.82
CA GLU A 341 -7.46 -13.23 6.57
C GLU A 341 -6.75 -12.45 5.44
N PRO A 342 -5.78 -13.08 4.74
CA PRO A 342 -5.15 -12.44 3.60
C PRO A 342 -6.16 -12.25 2.47
N SER A 343 -5.96 -11.19 1.69
CA SER A 343 -6.70 -10.98 0.46
C SER A 343 -6.62 -12.23 -0.43
N PRO A 344 -7.68 -12.61 -1.15
CA PRO A 344 -7.64 -13.80 -2.00
C PRO A 344 -6.48 -13.84 -2.99
N TRP A 345 -6.10 -12.67 -3.53
CA TRP A 345 -4.97 -12.50 -4.44
C TRP A 345 -3.59 -12.68 -3.78
N ASP A 346 -3.52 -12.56 -2.45
CA ASP A 346 -2.30 -12.72 -1.66
C ASP A 346 -2.10 -14.16 -1.15
N ARG A 347 -3.09 -15.04 -1.37
CA ARG A 347 -3.04 -16.42 -0.89
C ARG A 347 -2.10 -17.27 -1.72
N ILE A 348 -1.39 -18.16 -1.04
CA ILE A 348 -0.56 -19.20 -1.65
C ILE A 348 -1.46 -20.44 -1.78
N GLY A 349 -1.54 -21.01 -2.98
CA GLY A 349 -2.40 -22.17 -3.23
C GLY A 349 -1.97 -23.41 -2.47
N GLY A 350 -2.95 -24.23 -2.06
CA GLY A 350 -2.71 -25.48 -1.35
C GLY A 350 -2.29 -25.32 0.12
N VAL A 351 -2.45 -24.13 0.70
CA VAL A 351 -2.09 -23.82 2.09
C VAL A 351 -3.35 -23.66 2.94
N GLU A 352 -3.34 -24.22 4.15
CA GLU A 352 -4.40 -24.01 5.13
C GLU A 352 -4.17 -22.69 5.89
N TYR A 353 -5.16 -21.80 5.91
CA TYR A 353 -5.11 -20.54 6.65
C TYR A 353 -5.97 -20.63 7.92
N VAL A 354 -5.35 -20.42 9.08
CA VAL A 354 -6.04 -20.34 10.37
C VAL A 354 -5.93 -18.91 10.91
N ILE A 355 -7.08 -18.29 11.18
CA ILE A 355 -7.13 -16.94 11.73
C ILE A 355 -7.12 -16.99 13.25
N ALA A 356 -6.02 -16.57 13.85
CA ALA A 356 -5.87 -16.54 15.31
C ALA A 356 -4.92 -15.43 15.75
N ASP A 357 -5.19 -14.85 16.92
CA ASP A 357 -4.25 -13.94 17.58
C ASP A 357 -3.37 -14.71 18.57
N ILE A 358 -2.20 -15.12 18.10
CA ILE A 358 -1.22 -15.89 18.89
C ILE A 358 -0.71 -15.15 20.14
N SER A 359 -0.93 -13.84 20.26
CA SER A 359 -0.59 -13.09 21.48
C SER A 359 -1.64 -13.23 22.58
N ALA A 360 -2.88 -13.58 22.24
CA ALA A 360 -3.97 -13.81 23.19
C ALA A 360 -4.03 -15.27 23.69
N GLY A 361 -3.22 -16.15 23.12
CA GLY A 361 -3.20 -17.57 23.38
C GLY A 361 -3.22 -18.39 22.09
N VAL A 362 -3.05 -19.70 22.20
CA VAL A 362 -3.13 -20.63 21.07
C VAL A 362 -3.99 -21.83 21.44
N GLU A 363 -4.92 -22.19 20.57
CA GLU A 363 -5.78 -23.37 20.76
C GLU A 363 -5.07 -24.65 20.34
N ALA A 364 -5.38 -25.78 20.99
CA ALA A 364 -4.77 -27.08 20.67
C ALA A 364 -4.98 -27.50 19.20
N ASN A 365 -6.14 -27.15 18.62
CA ASN A 365 -6.46 -27.46 17.22
C ASN A 365 -5.48 -26.84 16.22
N LEU A 366 -4.81 -25.73 16.58
CA LEU A 366 -3.81 -25.10 15.73
C LEU A 366 -2.66 -26.05 15.36
N PHE A 367 -2.34 -26.98 16.26
CA PHE A 367 -1.23 -27.92 16.12
C PHE A 367 -1.65 -29.31 15.61
N LYS A 368 -2.95 -29.55 15.38
CA LYS A 368 -3.44 -30.84 14.88
C LYS A 368 -2.80 -31.18 13.53
N GLY A 369 -2.18 -32.34 13.42
CA GLY A 369 -1.52 -32.80 12.19
C GLY A 369 -0.17 -32.14 11.89
N ILE A 370 0.33 -31.26 12.76
CA ILE A 370 1.60 -30.56 12.63
C ILE A 370 2.74 -31.39 13.24
N GLU A 371 3.92 -31.38 12.63
CA GLU A 371 5.14 -32.01 13.17
C GLU A 371 6.25 -30.99 13.50
N THR A 372 6.28 -29.87 12.79
CA THR A 372 7.30 -28.82 12.93
C THR A 372 6.64 -27.45 12.93
N VAL A 373 7.09 -26.56 13.82
CA VAL A 373 6.66 -25.15 13.86
C VAL A 373 7.81 -24.26 13.39
N ILE A 374 7.56 -23.41 12.40
CA ILE A 374 8.44 -22.31 12.02
C ILE A 374 7.83 -21.01 12.55
N HIS A 375 8.42 -20.48 13.62
CA HIS A 375 7.95 -19.25 14.25
C HIS A 375 8.68 -18.03 13.67
N ALA A 376 8.11 -17.46 12.60
CA ALA A 376 8.60 -16.24 11.95
C ALA A 376 7.80 -14.98 12.31
N ALA A 377 6.73 -15.10 13.11
CA ALA A 377 5.98 -13.96 13.60
C ALA A 377 6.78 -13.14 14.61
N ALA A 378 6.89 -11.84 14.35
CA ALA A 378 7.39 -10.84 15.29
C ALA A 378 6.88 -9.46 14.89
N GLU A 379 6.79 -8.55 15.87
CA GLU A 379 6.59 -7.14 15.58
C GLU A 379 7.85 -6.55 14.95
N THR A 380 7.68 -5.79 13.86
CA THR A 380 8.79 -5.17 13.11
C THR A 380 8.80 -3.64 13.24
N ALA A 381 7.70 -3.06 13.72
CA ALA A 381 7.57 -1.63 13.96
C ALA A 381 6.68 -1.37 15.18
N GLY A 382 6.88 -0.23 15.85
CA GLY A 382 6.07 0.15 17.01
C GLY A 382 6.90 0.37 18.26
N GLY A 383 6.23 0.42 19.41
CA GLY A 383 6.83 0.69 20.71
C GLY A 383 7.01 -0.58 21.55
N TRP A 384 7.47 -0.38 22.78
CA TRP A 384 7.66 -1.45 23.76
C TRP A 384 6.42 -2.32 23.98
N PRO A 385 5.19 -1.78 24.12
CA PRO A 385 4.01 -2.61 24.35
C PRO A 385 3.69 -3.55 23.18
N GLU A 386 3.85 -3.06 21.94
CA GLU A 386 3.63 -3.88 20.75
C GLU A 386 4.63 -5.02 20.65
N HIS A 387 5.92 -4.77 20.93
CA HIS A 387 6.96 -5.81 20.94
C HIS A 387 6.78 -6.82 22.10
N GLN A 388 6.32 -6.40 23.27
CA GLN A 388 5.98 -7.31 24.38
C GLN A 388 4.92 -8.31 23.91
N ARG A 389 3.78 -7.78 23.46
CA ARG A 389 2.60 -8.56 23.10
C ARG A 389 2.83 -9.44 21.87
N ASN A 390 3.33 -8.84 20.79
CA ASN A 390 3.32 -9.48 19.46
C ASN A 390 4.61 -10.25 19.15
N SER A 391 5.69 -10.06 19.91
CA SER A 391 6.92 -10.86 19.78
C SER A 391 7.11 -11.78 20.99
N ILE A 392 7.25 -11.22 22.20
CA ILE A 392 7.68 -11.98 23.37
C ILE A 392 6.56 -12.92 23.86
N ASP A 393 5.39 -12.37 24.17
CA ASP A 393 4.26 -13.14 24.70
C ASP A 393 3.73 -14.12 23.64
N ALA A 394 3.63 -13.66 22.38
CA ALA A 394 3.29 -14.51 21.25
C ALA A 394 4.25 -15.71 21.10
N THR A 395 5.57 -15.51 21.23
CA THR A 395 6.54 -16.61 21.17
C THR A 395 6.32 -17.61 22.30
N ALA A 396 6.13 -17.11 23.53
CA ALA A 396 5.89 -17.95 24.70
C ALA A 396 4.59 -18.77 24.57
N ASN A 397 3.53 -18.19 24.02
CA ASN A 397 2.26 -18.88 23.80
C ASN A 397 2.42 -19.99 22.76
N VAL A 398 3.04 -19.70 21.61
CA VAL A 398 3.18 -20.67 20.53
C VAL A 398 4.06 -21.85 20.96
N ILE A 399 5.18 -21.63 21.65
CA ILE A 399 6.04 -22.73 22.09
C ILE A 399 5.38 -23.59 23.17
N ARG A 400 4.64 -23.00 24.11
CA ARG A 400 3.86 -23.77 25.10
C ARG A 400 2.77 -24.60 24.45
N GLY A 401 2.03 -24.02 23.51
CA GLY A 401 1.00 -24.75 22.74
C GLY A 401 1.59 -25.88 21.91
N ALA A 402 2.73 -25.65 21.26
CA ALA A 402 3.45 -26.66 20.49
C ALA A 402 3.91 -27.83 21.39
N ALA A 403 4.49 -27.53 22.56
CA ALA A 403 4.91 -28.55 23.51
C ALA A 403 3.71 -29.35 24.05
N ALA A 404 2.61 -28.69 24.42
CA ALA A 404 1.40 -29.35 24.89
C ALA A 404 0.76 -30.27 23.82
N ALA A 405 0.94 -29.94 22.54
CA ALA A 405 0.49 -30.75 21.41
C ALA A 405 1.48 -31.86 21.01
N GLY A 406 2.60 -32.01 21.72
CA GLY A 406 3.62 -33.03 21.43
C GLY A 406 4.49 -32.75 20.20
N ILE A 407 4.56 -31.50 19.75
CA ILE A 407 5.44 -31.09 18.65
C ILE A 407 6.89 -31.23 19.09
N LYS A 408 7.73 -31.84 18.24
CA LYS A 408 9.14 -32.11 18.58
C LYS A 408 10.09 -31.03 18.09
N HIS A 409 9.82 -30.41 16.95
CA HIS A 409 10.73 -29.48 16.29
C HIS A 409 10.15 -28.06 16.22
N PHE A 410 10.91 -27.10 16.73
CA PHE A 410 10.54 -25.68 16.74
C PHE A 410 11.68 -24.82 16.20
N ILE A 411 11.43 -24.09 15.11
CA ILE A 411 12.39 -23.16 14.51
C ILE A 411 11.99 -21.74 14.92
N HIS A 412 12.85 -21.05 15.65
CA HIS A 412 12.67 -19.66 16.02
C HIS A 412 13.45 -18.74 15.08
N VAL A 413 12.75 -17.82 14.41
CA VAL A 413 13.37 -16.82 13.51
C VAL A 413 13.67 -15.53 14.26
N SER A 414 14.93 -15.38 14.65
CA SER A 414 15.48 -14.22 15.34
C SER A 414 16.02 -13.18 14.33
N SER A 415 17.13 -12.50 14.61
CA SER A 415 17.78 -11.51 13.74
C SER A 415 19.23 -11.27 14.17
N LEU A 416 20.14 -10.96 13.25
CA LEU A 416 21.52 -10.53 13.61
C LEU A 416 21.56 -9.28 14.50
N ALA A 417 20.47 -8.51 14.54
CA ALA A 417 20.37 -7.32 15.39
C ALA A 417 20.41 -7.62 16.90
N VAL A 418 20.22 -8.89 17.31
CA VAL A 418 20.28 -9.33 18.72
C VAL A 418 21.70 -9.56 19.22
N LEU A 419 22.69 -9.55 18.34
CA LEU A 419 24.09 -9.78 18.66
C LEU A 419 24.73 -8.51 19.22
N ALA A 420 25.65 -8.70 20.17
CA ALA A 420 26.42 -7.61 20.74
C ALA A 420 27.30 -6.93 19.67
N GLN A 421 27.66 -5.67 19.92
CA GLN A 421 28.60 -4.96 19.06
C GLN A 421 29.99 -5.62 19.12
N PRO A 422 30.64 -5.88 17.98
CA PRO A 422 31.92 -6.56 17.97
C PRO A 422 33.01 -5.65 18.53
N GLN A 423 33.82 -6.15 19.46
CA GLN A 423 35.02 -5.45 19.94
C GLN A 423 36.20 -5.62 18.97
N LYS A 424 36.38 -6.84 18.42
CA LYS A 424 37.36 -7.19 17.38
C LYS A 424 36.85 -8.39 16.56
N GLY A 425 37.27 -8.49 15.31
CA GLY A 425 37.03 -9.65 14.44
C GLY A 425 35.61 -9.77 13.88
N PRO A 426 35.35 -10.80 13.04
CA PRO A 426 34.05 -11.05 12.47
C PRO A 426 33.06 -11.64 13.49
N ILE A 427 31.77 -11.37 13.29
CA ILE A 427 30.66 -11.92 14.09
C ILE A 427 30.32 -13.31 13.54
N GLY A 428 30.56 -14.36 14.34
CA GLY A 428 30.16 -15.74 14.05
C GLY A 428 28.88 -16.17 14.76
N ASP A 429 28.47 -17.43 14.55
CA ASP A 429 27.19 -17.99 15.05
C ASP A 429 27.05 -17.96 16.57
N HIS A 430 28.16 -18.21 17.29
CA HIS A 430 28.23 -18.22 18.74
C HIS A 430 28.64 -16.86 19.35
N HIS A 431 28.59 -15.77 18.58
CA HIS A 431 28.89 -14.45 19.12
C HIS A 431 27.92 -14.08 20.27
N PRO A 432 28.39 -13.40 21.32
CA PRO A 432 27.53 -13.03 22.44
C PRO A 432 26.31 -12.21 22.02
N LEU A 433 25.19 -12.47 22.71
CA LEU A 433 23.98 -11.66 22.61
C LEU A 433 24.18 -10.27 23.23
N GLU A 434 23.43 -9.28 22.76
CA GLU A 434 23.42 -7.94 23.35
C GLU A 434 23.02 -8.00 24.84
N ALA A 435 23.86 -7.42 25.69
CA ALA A 435 23.66 -7.46 27.14
C ALA A 435 22.51 -6.53 27.56
N ASN A 436 22.41 -5.35 26.92
CA ASN A 436 21.36 -4.38 27.22
C ASN A 436 20.28 -4.39 26.13
N SER A 437 19.33 -5.33 26.27
CA SER A 437 18.25 -5.53 25.31
C SER A 437 17.41 -4.27 25.07
N LYS A 438 17.00 -3.56 26.13
CA LYS A 438 16.22 -2.30 26.04
C LYS A 438 17.05 -1.11 25.54
N GLY A 439 18.36 -1.08 25.77
CA GLY A 439 19.22 0.02 25.33
C GLY A 439 19.32 0.15 23.79
N SER A 440 19.05 -0.94 23.07
CA SER A 440 19.17 -1.02 21.61
C SER A 440 17.85 -0.76 20.86
N GLY A 441 16.78 -0.41 21.59
CA GLY A 441 15.48 -0.04 21.04
C GLY A 441 14.47 -1.20 20.98
N PRO A 442 13.17 -0.90 20.74
CA PRO A 442 12.08 -1.86 20.90
C PRO A 442 12.20 -3.12 20.04
N TYR A 443 12.65 -2.97 18.78
CA TYR A 443 12.84 -4.09 17.87
C TYR A 443 13.91 -5.09 18.34
N VAL A 444 15.09 -4.58 18.72
CA VAL A 444 16.20 -5.42 19.20
C VAL A 444 15.80 -6.14 20.48
N TRP A 445 15.21 -5.40 21.41
CA TRP A 445 14.68 -5.97 22.65
C TRP A 445 13.66 -7.08 22.38
N GLY A 446 12.64 -6.82 21.56
CA GLY A 446 11.59 -7.80 21.26
C GLY A 446 12.15 -9.08 20.64
N LYS A 447 13.10 -8.97 19.68
CA LYS A 447 13.74 -10.14 19.07
C LYS A 447 14.64 -10.90 20.04
N LEU A 448 15.42 -10.20 20.85
CA LEU A 448 16.34 -10.81 21.80
C LEU A 448 15.61 -11.55 22.94
N GLU A 449 14.61 -10.94 23.56
CA GLU A 449 13.85 -11.61 24.63
C GLU A 449 12.98 -12.76 24.09
N SER A 450 12.46 -12.64 22.86
CA SER A 450 11.75 -13.77 22.22
C SER A 450 12.68 -14.95 21.96
N GLU A 451 13.93 -14.70 21.57
CA GLU A 451 14.93 -15.76 21.37
C GLU A 451 15.26 -16.46 22.70
N ARG A 452 15.49 -15.68 23.77
CA ARG A 452 15.71 -16.22 25.12
C ARG A 452 14.55 -17.10 25.59
N HIS A 453 13.33 -16.57 25.49
CA HIS A 453 12.12 -17.32 25.85
C HIS A 453 11.98 -18.61 25.03
N ALA A 454 12.25 -18.57 23.72
CA ALA A 454 12.16 -19.76 22.89
C ALA A 454 13.15 -20.84 23.36
N VAL A 455 14.40 -20.47 23.66
CA VAL A 455 15.42 -21.43 24.13
C VAL A 455 15.12 -21.96 25.54
N GLU A 456 14.75 -21.07 26.47
CA GLU A 456 14.44 -21.41 27.87
C GLU A 456 13.22 -22.32 27.97
N LEU A 457 12.08 -21.90 27.41
CA LEU A 457 10.86 -22.72 27.38
C LEU A 457 11.07 -24.01 26.59
N GLY A 458 11.91 -23.97 25.55
CA GLY A 458 12.30 -25.16 24.79
C GLY A 458 12.90 -26.24 25.68
N ARG A 459 13.89 -25.85 26.48
CA ARG A 459 14.55 -26.72 27.45
C ARG A 459 13.59 -27.19 28.55
N GLU A 460 12.80 -26.28 29.11
CA GLU A 460 11.87 -26.58 30.21
C GLU A 460 10.77 -27.56 29.79
N LEU A 461 10.24 -27.41 28.58
CA LEU A 461 9.09 -28.17 28.08
C LEU A 461 9.50 -29.38 27.23
N GLY A 462 10.80 -29.61 27.01
CA GLY A 462 11.31 -30.75 26.26
C GLY A 462 11.05 -30.69 24.74
N ILE A 463 10.90 -29.49 24.18
CA ILE A 463 10.76 -29.28 22.73
C ILE A 463 12.12 -28.87 22.14
N SER A 464 12.52 -29.49 21.02
CA SER A 464 13.80 -29.21 20.38
C SER A 464 13.72 -27.89 19.60
N VAL A 465 14.48 -26.90 20.04
CA VAL A 465 14.47 -25.54 19.47
C VAL A 465 15.74 -25.27 18.67
N LYS A 466 15.58 -24.80 17.43
CA LYS A 466 16.68 -24.23 16.63
C LYS A 466 16.45 -22.75 16.37
N VAL A 467 17.50 -21.97 16.58
CA VAL A 467 17.48 -20.52 16.40
C VAL A 467 18.22 -20.16 15.13
N VAL A 468 17.54 -19.44 14.24
CA VAL A 468 18.13 -18.88 13.03
C VAL A 468 18.07 -17.35 13.12
N ARG A 469 19.18 -16.68 12.86
CA ARG A 469 19.32 -15.21 12.93
C ARG A 469 19.60 -14.65 11.52
N PRO A 470 18.56 -14.35 10.72
CA PRO A 470 18.76 -13.73 9.41
C PRO A 470 19.44 -12.36 9.50
N GLY A 471 20.26 -12.06 8.50
CA GLY A 471 20.73 -10.72 8.19
C GLY A 471 19.62 -9.80 7.71
N ALA A 472 19.99 -8.63 7.18
CA ALA A 472 19.01 -7.74 6.57
C ALA A 472 18.38 -8.43 5.34
N LEU A 473 17.09 -8.73 5.43
CA LEU A 473 16.32 -9.37 4.38
C LEU A 473 16.22 -8.45 3.17
N ILE A 474 16.60 -8.95 2.00
CA ILE A 474 16.47 -8.27 0.71
C ILE A 474 15.83 -9.21 -0.31
N SER A 475 15.23 -8.66 -1.37
CA SER A 475 14.80 -9.41 -2.54
C SER A 475 15.54 -8.83 -3.73
N TYR A 476 16.34 -9.62 -4.45
CA TYR A 476 17.05 -9.09 -5.62
C TYR A 476 16.11 -8.81 -6.81
N ASP A 477 14.99 -9.53 -6.92
CA ASP A 477 13.97 -9.29 -7.95
C ASP A 477 13.15 -8.01 -7.69
N ASN A 478 12.90 -7.69 -6.43
CA ASN A 478 12.21 -6.46 -6.01
C ASN A 478 13.04 -5.72 -4.95
N PHE A 479 14.16 -5.15 -5.42
CA PHE A 479 15.20 -4.63 -4.55
C PHE A 479 14.81 -3.34 -3.83
N GLU A 480 14.53 -3.45 -2.53
CA GLU A 480 14.52 -2.34 -1.60
C GLU A 480 15.86 -2.25 -0.85
N PRO A 481 16.55 -1.10 -0.90
CA PRO A 481 17.87 -0.98 -0.30
C PRO A 481 17.78 -1.12 1.23
N PRO A 482 18.63 -1.97 1.85
CA PRO A 482 18.61 -2.15 3.30
C PRO A 482 18.99 -0.84 4.00
N GLY A 483 18.42 -0.59 5.18
CA GLY A 483 18.57 0.70 5.86
C GLY A 483 20.01 1.12 6.15
N ARG A 484 20.95 0.17 6.27
CA ARG A 484 22.39 0.43 6.45
C ARG A 484 23.13 0.84 5.17
N LEU A 485 22.52 0.68 3.99
CA LEU A 485 23.11 1.12 2.72
C LEU A 485 23.05 2.65 2.58
N GLY A 486 21.92 3.24 2.98
CA GLY A 486 21.67 4.66 2.82
C GLY A 486 20.19 5.02 2.84
N LYS A 487 19.86 6.22 2.35
CA LYS A 487 18.48 6.71 2.23
C LYS A 487 18.22 7.34 0.87
N ARG A 488 17.05 7.00 0.30
CA ARG A 488 16.55 7.60 -0.95
C ARG A 488 15.81 8.90 -0.66
N LEU A 489 16.09 9.94 -1.44
CA LEU A 489 15.41 11.23 -1.44
C LEU A 489 15.05 11.61 -2.89
N GLY A 490 13.83 11.24 -3.31
CA GLY A 490 13.42 11.40 -4.70
C GLY A 490 14.30 10.57 -5.64
N ASN A 491 14.95 11.25 -6.58
CA ASN A 491 15.91 10.64 -7.51
C ASN A 491 17.37 10.65 -7.03
N PHE A 492 17.61 11.07 -5.78
CA PHE A 492 18.91 10.98 -5.13
C PHE A 492 18.94 9.79 -4.17
N PHE A 493 20.09 9.16 -4.02
CA PHE A 493 20.37 8.19 -2.97
C PHE A 493 21.62 8.59 -2.20
N ILE A 494 21.47 8.86 -0.90
CA ILE A 494 22.58 9.17 -0.01
C ILE A 494 23.08 7.85 0.57
N ALA A 495 24.13 7.29 -0.03
CA ALA A 495 24.85 6.13 0.47
C ALA A 495 25.78 6.54 1.62
N VAL A 496 25.94 5.70 2.64
CA VAL A 496 26.72 6.05 3.84
C VAL A 496 27.89 5.10 4.01
N GLY A 497 29.08 5.61 4.32
CA GLY A 497 30.30 4.81 4.54
C GLY A 497 31.13 4.60 3.27
N SER A 498 31.81 3.46 3.16
CA SER A 498 32.65 3.12 2.01
C SER A 498 31.91 2.23 1.01
N SER A 499 32.27 2.33 -0.27
CA SER A 499 31.68 1.51 -1.34
C SER A 499 32.00 0.03 -1.23
N ASP A 500 33.15 -0.31 -0.66
CA ASP A 500 33.63 -1.69 -0.54
C ASP A 500 33.21 -2.35 0.79
N ASP A 501 32.47 -1.62 1.64
CA ASP A 501 31.88 -2.16 2.85
C ASP A 501 30.93 -3.31 2.50
N LYS A 502 31.09 -4.47 3.14
CA LYS A 502 30.18 -5.61 2.98
C LYS A 502 29.02 -5.53 3.95
N LEU A 503 27.80 -5.79 3.49
CA LEU A 503 26.62 -5.81 4.34
C LEU A 503 26.17 -7.25 4.63
N GLY A 504 25.87 -7.53 5.91
CA GLY A 504 25.24 -8.77 6.33
C GLY A 504 23.76 -8.79 5.91
N VAL A 505 23.51 -9.18 4.67
CA VAL A 505 22.18 -9.36 4.08
C VAL A 505 21.90 -10.83 3.82
N VAL A 506 20.63 -11.15 3.58
CA VAL A 506 20.24 -12.43 3.00
C VAL A 506 19.08 -12.24 2.03
N ASP A 507 19.17 -12.88 0.87
CA ASP A 507 18.05 -12.98 -0.07
C ASP A 507 16.89 -13.76 0.55
N VAL A 508 15.68 -13.22 0.44
CA VAL A 508 14.47 -13.85 1.01
C VAL A 508 14.12 -15.15 0.32
N GLY A 509 14.41 -15.30 -0.98
CA GLY A 509 14.20 -16.53 -1.71
C GLY A 509 15.12 -17.63 -1.17
N PHE A 510 16.43 -17.35 -1.09
CA PHE A 510 17.40 -18.26 -0.48
C PHE A 510 17.04 -18.60 0.98
N ALA A 511 16.66 -17.60 1.79
CA ALA A 511 16.23 -17.84 3.16
C ALA A 511 15.01 -18.76 3.23
N GLY A 512 14.01 -18.56 2.35
CA GLY A 512 12.85 -19.45 2.23
C GLY A 512 13.25 -20.89 1.94
N GLN A 513 14.15 -21.09 0.98
CA GLN A 513 14.72 -22.40 0.63
C GLN A 513 15.47 -23.03 1.81
N PHE A 514 16.27 -22.25 2.53
CA PHE A 514 16.99 -22.69 3.72
C PHE A 514 16.05 -23.21 4.81
N PHE A 515 15.01 -22.43 5.16
CA PHE A 515 14.05 -22.84 6.20
C PHE A 515 13.26 -24.09 5.80
N ALA A 516 12.88 -24.21 4.53
CA ALA A 516 12.19 -25.39 4.03
C ALA A 516 13.09 -26.63 4.10
N TRP A 517 14.34 -26.52 3.61
CA TRP A 517 15.34 -27.59 3.68
C TRP A 517 15.64 -28.03 5.12
N MET A 518 15.77 -27.08 6.05
CA MET A 518 16.02 -27.34 7.46
C MET A 518 14.96 -28.23 8.14
N THR A 519 13.72 -28.25 7.63
CA THR A 519 12.67 -29.14 8.15
C THR A 519 12.90 -30.61 7.80
N GLU A 520 13.68 -30.88 6.76
CA GLU A 520 14.00 -32.24 6.26
C GLU A 520 15.35 -32.74 6.80
N THR A 521 16.25 -31.82 7.13
CA THR A 521 17.63 -32.10 7.55
C THR A 521 17.92 -31.66 8.98
N TRP A 522 16.92 -31.77 9.86
CA TRP A 522 16.98 -31.24 11.23
C TRP A 522 18.35 -31.44 11.88
N GLU A 523 18.84 -32.67 12.03
CA GLU A 523 20.09 -32.98 12.74
C GLU A 523 21.35 -32.30 12.18
N SER A 524 21.43 -32.02 10.87
CA SER A 524 22.64 -31.46 10.26
C SER A 524 22.79 -29.95 10.43
N VAL A 525 21.75 -29.25 10.87
CA VAL A 525 21.75 -27.79 10.97
C VAL A 525 22.25 -27.33 12.36
N PRO A 526 23.34 -26.57 12.46
CA PRO A 526 23.80 -26.04 13.74
C PRO A 526 22.80 -25.02 14.32
N SER A 527 22.84 -24.82 15.64
CA SER A 527 22.01 -23.83 16.33
C SER A 527 22.77 -23.21 17.52
N PRO A 528 22.78 -21.87 17.67
CA PRO A 528 22.21 -20.88 16.76
C PRO A 528 22.96 -20.82 15.42
N LEU A 529 22.30 -20.32 14.36
CA LEU A 529 22.92 -20.07 13.05
C LEU A 529 22.63 -18.65 12.57
N ASN A 530 23.66 -17.93 12.14
CA ASN A 530 23.55 -16.65 11.45
C ASN A 530 23.28 -16.90 9.96
N LEU A 531 22.09 -16.55 9.49
CA LEU A 531 21.67 -16.78 8.11
C LEU A 531 21.97 -15.54 7.26
N LEU A 532 22.97 -15.67 6.40
CA LEU A 532 23.49 -14.63 5.51
C LEU A 532 23.54 -15.18 4.07
N ASP A 533 23.64 -14.27 3.09
CA ASP A 533 24.06 -14.66 1.75
C ASP A 533 25.44 -15.37 1.84
N PRO A 534 25.64 -16.50 1.13
CA PRO A 534 26.90 -17.23 1.13
C PRO A 534 28.11 -16.38 0.73
N VAL A 535 27.86 -15.34 -0.06
CA VAL A 535 28.80 -14.29 -0.42
C VAL A 535 28.16 -12.95 -0.06
N SER A 536 28.64 -12.31 1.02
CA SER A 536 28.11 -11.01 1.42
C SER A 536 28.46 -9.93 0.39
N PRO A 537 27.45 -9.23 -0.17
CA PRO A 537 27.66 -8.20 -1.18
C PRO A 537 28.24 -6.93 -0.56
N THR A 538 28.98 -6.20 -1.38
CA THR A 538 29.44 -4.84 -1.10
C THR A 538 28.31 -3.83 -1.25
N LYS A 539 28.44 -2.67 -0.61
CA LYS A 539 27.52 -1.54 -0.82
C LYS A 539 27.47 -1.10 -2.29
N ARG A 540 28.61 -1.17 -3.01
CA ARG A 540 28.67 -0.90 -4.46
C ARG A 540 27.76 -1.85 -5.25
N GLU A 541 27.91 -3.15 -5.06
CA GLU A 541 27.09 -4.16 -5.76
C GLU A 541 25.60 -3.95 -5.47
N LEU A 542 25.22 -3.69 -4.22
CA LEU A 542 23.84 -3.38 -3.85
C LEU A 542 23.30 -2.10 -4.49
N LEU A 543 24.14 -1.07 -4.67
CA LEU A 543 23.77 0.14 -5.40
C LEU A 543 23.65 -0.09 -6.90
N ASP A 544 24.43 -1.02 -7.46
CA ASP A 544 24.33 -1.38 -8.88
C ASP A 544 22.99 -2.07 -9.15
N TYR A 545 22.46 -2.89 -8.24
CA TYR A 545 21.07 -3.37 -8.31
C TYR A 545 20.07 -2.21 -8.32
N LEU A 546 20.25 -1.22 -7.44
CA LEU A 546 19.36 -0.06 -7.39
C LEU A 546 19.41 0.80 -8.67
N ARG A 547 20.59 0.93 -9.29
CA ARG A 547 20.80 1.64 -10.56
C ARG A 547 20.29 0.87 -11.78
N LYS A 548 20.35 -0.46 -11.77
CA LYS A 548 19.71 -1.30 -12.80
C LYS A 548 18.21 -1.02 -12.86
N VAL A 549 17.57 -0.85 -11.70
CA VAL A 549 16.14 -0.55 -11.59
C VAL A 549 15.84 0.95 -11.80
N ASN A 550 16.77 1.84 -11.47
CA ASN A 550 16.64 3.28 -11.68
C ASN A 550 17.92 3.88 -12.31
N PRO A 551 18.04 3.87 -13.65
CA PRO A 551 19.24 4.35 -14.35
C PRO A 551 19.56 5.82 -14.08
N ASP A 552 18.52 6.65 -13.85
CA ASP A 552 18.67 8.08 -13.57
C ASP A 552 19.03 8.36 -12.10
N LEU A 553 19.24 7.35 -11.26
CA LEU A 553 19.51 7.54 -9.84
C LEU A 553 20.89 8.18 -9.61
N THR A 554 20.87 9.40 -9.07
CA THR A 554 22.08 10.07 -8.61
C THR A 554 22.46 9.56 -7.22
N VAL A 555 23.63 8.92 -7.11
CA VAL A 555 24.14 8.42 -5.82
C VAL A 555 25.17 9.39 -5.26
N LEU A 556 24.96 9.85 -4.04
CA LEU A 556 25.88 10.69 -3.27
C LEU A 556 26.42 9.87 -2.10
N TRP A 557 27.75 9.81 -1.97
CA TRP A 557 28.40 9.12 -0.86
C TRP A 557 28.64 10.10 0.30
N LEU A 558 28.14 9.73 1.47
CA LEU A 558 28.40 10.42 2.73
C LEU A 558 29.50 9.65 3.50
N PRO A 559 30.76 10.10 3.44
CA PRO A 559 31.87 9.41 4.09
C PRO A 559 31.77 9.51 5.62
N ASN A 560 32.34 8.52 6.30
CA ASN A 560 32.35 8.47 7.78
C ASN A 560 32.99 9.71 8.43
N LEU A 561 33.96 10.33 7.75
CA LEU A 561 34.61 11.56 8.20
C LEU A 561 33.63 12.73 8.37
N ILE A 562 32.57 12.77 7.56
CA ILE A 562 31.49 13.78 7.66
C ILE A 562 30.38 13.30 8.58
N LEU A 563 30.03 12.01 8.48
CA LEU A 563 28.92 11.41 9.24
C LEU A 563 29.14 11.47 10.75
N VAL A 564 30.36 11.20 11.24
CA VAL A 564 30.64 11.11 12.68
C VAL A 564 30.48 12.47 13.38
N PRO A 565 31.11 13.58 12.91
CA PRO A 565 30.87 14.90 13.49
C PRO A 565 29.41 15.34 13.38
N LEU A 566 28.76 15.08 12.24
CA LEU A 566 27.34 15.41 12.05
C LEU A 566 26.45 14.64 13.03
N SER A 567 26.77 13.37 13.30
CA SER A 567 26.07 12.54 14.29
C SER A 567 26.18 13.12 15.70
N TRP A 568 27.35 13.63 16.10
CA TRP A 568 27.52 14.30 17.40
C TRP A 568 26.70 15.58 17.50
N LEU A 569 26.73 16.43 16.48
CA LEU A 569 25.94 17.66 16.44
C LEU A 569 24.43 17.36 16.53
N MET A 570 23.95 16.39 15.75
CA MET A 570 22.55 15.96 15.79
C MET A 570 22.16 15.34 17.14
N THR A 571 23.06 14.56 17.75
CA THR A 571 22.83 13.97 19.07
C THR A 571 22.70 15.06 20.13
N PHE A 572 23.56 16.09 20.07
CA PHE A 572 23.48 17.26 20.95
C PHE A 572 22.18 18.03 20.75
N ALA A 573 21.82 18.35 19.50
CA ALA A 573 20.56 19.03 19.17
C ALA A 573 19.33 18.24 19.64
N GLN A 574 19.33 16.91 19.48
CA GLN A 574 18.26 16.04 19.97
C GLN A 574 18.12 16.11 21.50
N LYS A 575 19.24 16.10 22.24
CA LYS A 575 19.23 16.21 23.70
C LYS A 575 18.71 17.58 24.17
N MET A 576 19.01 18.66 23.45
CA MET A 576 18.47 19.99 23.75
C MET A 576 16.98 20.11 23.41
N LEU A 577 16.55 19.66 22.24
CA LEU A 577 15.17 19.78 21.77
C LEU A 577 14.20 18.80 22.45
N ARG A 578 14.71 17.68 22.98
CA ARG A 578 13.92 16.62 23.63
C ARG A 578 14.60 16.09 24.89
N PRO A 579 14.67 16.88 25.98
CA PRO A 579 15.25 16.45 27.23
C PRO A 579 14.56 15.17 27.74
N GLY A 580 15.34 14.17 28.17
CA GLY A 580 14.81 12.91 28.72
C GLY A 580 14.53 11.79 27.71
N ARG A 581 14.71 12.01 26.39
CA ARG A 581 14.66 10.93 25.39
C ARG A 581 16.06 10.48 24.97
N PRO A 582 16.30 9.17 24.78
CA PRO A 582 17.58 8.68 24.28
C PRO A 582 17.83 9.23 22.88
N ALA A 583 18.99 9.84 22.68
CA ALA A 583 19.37 10.40 21.39
C ALA A 583 19.89 9.32 20.45
N ILE A 584 19.53 9.43 19.17
CA ILE A 584 19.91 8.46 18.15
C ILE A 584 21.28 8.84 17.60
N ASN A 585 22.27 7.96 17.82
CA ASN A 585 23.58 8.08 17.19
C ASN A 585 23.51 7.52 15.76
N VAL A 586 23.39 8.43 14.78
CA VAL A 586 23.24 8.09 13.37
C VAL A 586 24.47 7.35 12.82
N ALA A 587 25.67 7.72 13.24
CA ALA A 587 26.89 7.00 12.86
C ALA A 587 26.89 5.54 13.33
N LYS A 588 26.34 5.25 14.53
CA LYS A 588 26.17 3.86 15.01
C LYS A 588 25.17 3.09 14.16
N VAL A 589 24.07 3.71 13.71
CA VAL A 589 23.04 3.07 12.86
C VAL A 589 23.62 2.60 11.52
N PHE A 590 24.54 3.37 10.94
CA PHE A 590 25.17 3.05 9.65
C PHE A 590 26.52 2.33 9.77
N SER A 591 26.95 2.01 10.99
CA SER A 591 28.17 1.22 11.20
C SER A 591 28.05 -0.17 10.58
N VAL A 592 29.14 -0.65 10.03
CA VAL A 592 29.22 -1.94 9.34
C VAL A 592 29.98 -2.92 10.22
N SER A 593 29.44 -4.13 10.36
CA SER A 593 30.10 -5.24 11.05
C SER A 593 30.51 -6.27 10.02
N SER A 594 31.68 -6.89 10.22
CA SER A 594 32.08 -8.07 9.47
C SER A 594 31.40 -9.30 10.07
N TYR A 595 30.92 -10.21 9.22
CA TYR A 595 30.27 -11.45 9.64
C TYR A 595 31.01 -12.65 9.08
N ASP A 596 31.11 -13.72 9.86
CA ASP A 596 31.62 -15.00 9.39
C ASP A 596 30.48 -15.80 8.76
N ALA A 597 30.53 -15.96 7.43
CA ALA A 597 29.54 -16.71 6.66
C ALA A 597 30.00 -18.14 6.32
N SER A 598 31.08 -18.66 6.95
CA SER A 598 31.67 -19.95 6.60
C SER A 598 30.72 -21.13 6.79
N ALA A 599 29.92 -21.14 7.87
CA ALA A 599 28.92 -22.18 8.14
C ALA A 599 27.83 -22.20 7.07
N ILE A 600 27.17 -21.05 6.82
CA ILE A 600 26.11 -20.98 5.81
C ILE A 600 26.64 -21.25 4.40
N LYS A 601 27.87 -20.84 4.07
CA LYS A 601 28.50 -21.14 2.78
C LYS A 601 28.68 -22.64 2.56
N LYS A 602 29.00 -23.42 3.60
CA LYS A 602 29.07 -24.89 3.52
C LYS A 602 27.69 -25.54 3.38
N LEU A 603 26.68 -25.00 4.06
CA LEU A 603 25.31 -25.51 3.97
C LEU A 603 24.64 -25.16 2.63
N ALA A 604 24.96 -24.00 2.06
CA ALA A 604 24.38 -23.51 0.82
C ALA A 604 24.60 -24.47 -0.36
N SER A 605 25.70 -25.22 -0.40
CA SER A 605 25.93 -26.23 -1.45
C SER A 605 25.03 -27.47 -1.33
N GLN A 606 24.40 -27.67 -0.16
CA GLN A 606 23.49 -28.80 0.11
C GLN A 606 22.02 -28.43 -0.08
N ILE A 607 21.71 -27.14 -0.04
CA ILE A 607 20.37 -26.62 -0.31
C ILE A 607 20.22 -26.67 -1.83
N ARG A 608 19.59 -27.74 -2.33
CA ARG A 608 19.24 -27.84 -3.75
C ARG A 608 18.46 -26.59 -4.15
N THR A 609 19.10 -25.69 -4.87
CA THR A 609 18.42 -24.66 -5.65
C THR A 609 17.98 -25.34 -6.94
N ASP A 610 16.92 -26.15 -6.88
CA ASP A 610 16.18 -26.46 -8.08
C ASP A 610 15.45 -25.18 -8.49
N VAL A 611 16.17 -24.32 -9.23
CA VAL A 611 15.66 -23.27 -10.10
C VAL A 611 16.41 -23.37 -11.41
#